data_AF-A0A7C7SA11-F1
#
_entry.id   AF-A0A7C7SA11-F1
#
_cell.length_a   1.000
_cell.length_b   1.000
_cell.length_c   1.000
_cell.angle_alpha   90.00
_cell.angle_beta   90.00
_cell.angle_gamma   90.00
#
_symmetry.space_group_name_H-M   'P 1'
#
loop_
_entity.id
_entity.type
_entity.pdbx_description
1 polymer ?
#
loop_
_entity_poly.entity_id
_entity_poly.type
_entity_poly.pdbx_seq_one_letter_code
_entity_poly.pdbx_strand_id
1 'polypeptide(L)'
;MHPLLEAIQPIADAIGCTILTAGELAESDLPLVWEGEVVGGLRRPDLHRALVTLLTAAEHEIGLPCAEMDRSQKQVAVALLNEWGAFTLRKSVEDVAEALGVSRFTVYNYLERAEADG
;
A
#
# COMPACT_ATOMS: atom_id res chain seq x y z
N MET A 1 8.14 -15.45 -17.16
CA MET A 1 7.41 -14.16 -17.18
C MET A 1 8.23 -13.19 -18.01
N HIS A 2 7.65 -12.21 -18.70
CA HIS A 2 8.45 -11.30 -19.56
C HIS A 2 9.33 -10.38 -18.67
N PRO A 3 10.59 -10.07 -19.02
CA PRO A 3 11.51 -9.29 -18.17
C PRO A 3 10.95 -7.92 -17.74
N LEU A 4 10.19 -7.25 -18.61
CA LEU A 4 9.50 -6.00 -18.26
C LEU A 4 8.54 -6.19 -17.08
N LEU A 5 7.76 -7.28 -17.05
CA LEU A 5 6.78 -7.53 -16.01
C LEU A 5 7.47 -7.78 -14.66
N GLU A 6 8.59 -8.51 -14.65
CA GLU A 6 9.41 -8.70 -13.46
C GLU A 6 10.00 -7.37 -12.96
N ALA A 7 10.53 -6.55 -13.86
CA ALA A 7 11.18 -5.30 -13.51
C ALA A 7 10.19 -4.28 -12.90
N ILE A 8 8.94 -4.26 -13.33
CA ILE A 8 7.92 -3.32 -12.83
C ILE A 8 7.15 -3.86 -11.62
N GLN A 9 7.32 -5.13 -11.24
CA GLN A 9 6.62 -5.75 -10.10
C GLN A 9 6.72 -4.90 -8.82
N PRO A 10 7.89 -4.39 -8.40
CA PRO A 10 7.99 -3.58 -7.19
C PRO A 10 7.18 -2.28 -7.28
N ILE A 11 7.09 -1.68 -8.48
CA ILE A 11 6.34 -0.45 -8.71
C ILE A 11 4.83 -0.74 -8.70
N ALA A 12 4.42 -1.84 -9.34
CA ALA A 12 3.03 -2.28 -9.33
C ALA A 12 2.55 -2.54 -7.90
N ASP A 13 3.34 -3.26 -7.10
CA ASP A 13 3.04 -3.54 -5.70
C ASP A 13 2.94 -2.26 -4.87
N ALA A 14 3.89 -1.32 -5.03
CA ALA A 14 3.89 -0.06 -4.29
C ALA A 14 2.66 0.82 -4.58
N ILE A 15 2.14 0.80 -5.81
CA ILE A 15 0.98 1.59 -6.23
C ILE A 15 -0.34 0.79 -6.07
N GLY A 16 -0.26 -0.49 -5.70
CA GLY A 16 -1.41 -1.39 -5.58
C GLY A 16 -1.99 -1.83 -6.93
N CYS A 17 -1.24 -1.67 -8.01
CA CYS A 17 -1.61 -2.18 -9.34
C CYS A 17 -1.42 -3.70 -9.38
N THR A 18 -2.21 -4.38 -10.21
CA THR A 18 -2.02 -5.81 -10.48
C THR A 18 -1.41 -5.99 -11.87
N ILE A 19 -0.32 -6.74 -11.96
CA ILE A 19 0.26 -7.15 -13.25
C ILE A 19 -0.59 -8.27 -13.85
N LEU A 20 -0.90 -8.12 -15.14
CA LEU A 20 -1.65 -9.08 -15.94
C LEU A 20 -0.78 -9.62 -17.07
N THR A 21 -0.98 -10.87 -17.43
CA THR A 21 -0.42 -11.43 -18.66
C THR A 21 -1.22 -10.96 -19.87
N ALA A 22 -0.65 -11.10 -21.07
CA ALA A 22 -1.32 -10.68 -22.31
C ALA A 22 -2.70 -11.33 -22.53
N GLY A 23 -2.91 -12.56 -22.01
CA GLY A 23 -4.18 -13.27 -22.11
C GLY A 23 -5.25 -12.85 -21.11
N GLU A 24 -4.89 -12.07 -20.07
CA GLU A 24 -5.78 -11.65 -18.98
C GLU A 24 -6.24 -10.19 -19.11
N LEU A 25 -5.70 -9.47 -20.09
CA LEU A 25 -5.99 -8.07 -20.38
C LEU A 25 -7.46 -7.86 -20.76
N ALA A 26 -8.11 -6.92 -20.11
CA ALA A 26 -9.36 -6.32 -20.53
C ALA A 26 -9.13 -4.93 -21.15
N GLU A 27 -10.12 -4.39 -21.86
CA GLU A 27 -10.04 -3.05 -22.49
C GLU A 27 -9.78 -1.91 -21.48
N SER A 28 -10.16 -2.08 -20.21
CA SER A 28 -9.96 -1.06 -19.17
C SER A 28 -8.55 -1.04 -18.55
N ASP A 29 -7.75 -2.06 -18.83
CA ASP A 29 -6.39 -2.23 -18.30
C ASP A 29 -5.38 -1.43 -19.13
N LEU A 30 -4.25 -1.08 -18.53
CA LEU A 30 -3.17 -0.36 -19.20
C LEU A 30 -2.22 -1.36 -19.87
N PRO A 31 -2.16 -1.45 -21.21
CA PRO A 31 -1.27 -2.39 -21.89
C PRO A 31 0.19 -1.99 -21.70
N LEU A 32 1.03 -3.00 -21.47
CA LEU A 32 2.49 -2.86 -21.41
C LEU A 32 3.08 -3.37 -22.71
N VAL A 33 3.71 -2.46 -23.45
CA VAL A 33 4.28 -2.73 -24.76
C VAL A 33 5.81 -2.78 -24.66
N TRP A 34 6.41 -3.84 -25.19
CA TRP A 34 7.86 -3.98 -25.31
C TRP A 34 8.20 -4.36 -26.75
N GLU A 35 9.10 -3.60 -27.37
CA GLU A 35 9.50 -3.81 -28.79
C GLU A 35 8.31 -3.88 -29.78
N GLY A 36 7.23 -3.17 -29.48
CA GLY A 36 6.02 -3.13 -30.32
C GLY A 36 4.98 -4.22 -30.02
N GLU A 37 5.31 -5.19 -29.16
CA GLU A 37 4.43 -6.28 -28.78
C GLU A 37 3.83 -6.05 -27.38
N VAL A 38 2.56 -6.40 -27.20
CA VAL A 38 1.91 -6.36 -25.88
C VAL A 38 2.35 -7.57 -25.08
N VAL A 39 3.15 -7.33 -24.05
CA VAL A 39 3.71 -8.40 -23.21
C VAL A 39 2.89 -8.67 -21.95
N GLY A 40 1.99 -7.76 -21.60
CA GLY A 40 1.11 -7.85 -20.44
C GLY A 40 0.38 -6.53 -20.19
N GLY A 41 -0.13 -6.34 -18.98
CA GLY A 41 -0.84 -5.12 -18.60
C GLY A 41 -0.79 -4.80 -17.12
N LEU A 42 -1.27 -3.60 -16.78
CA LEU A 42 -1.53 -3.18 -15.41
C LEU A 42 -3.01 -2.92 -15.22
N ARG A 43 -3.59 -3.59 -14.22
CA ARG A 43 -4.89 -3.23 -13.68
C ARG A 43 -4.69 -2.17 -12.60
N ARG A 44 -5.49 -1.10 -12.69
CA ARG A 44 -5.47 0.01 -11.72
C ARG A 44 -5.78 -0.51 -10.31
N PRO A 45 -5.24 0.13 -9.26
CA PRO A 45 -5.55 -0.24 -7.90
C PRO A 45 -7.03 -0.10 -7.62
N ASP A 46 -7.58 -1.09 -6.94
CA ASP A 46 -8.86 -0.93 -6.28
C ASP A 46 -8.63 -0.05 -5.05
N LEU A 47 -9.25 1.13 -5.01
CA LEU A 47 -9.12 2.05 -3.89
C LEU A 47 -9.59 1.41 -2.57
N HIS A 48 -10.47 0.41 -2.63
CA HIS A 48 -10.85 -0.40 -1.46
C HIS A 48 -9.69 -1.23 -0.89
N ARG A 49 -8.67 -1.54 -1.70
CA ARG A 49 -7.48 -2.29 -1.30
C ARG A 49 -6.24 -1.41 -1.12
N ALA A 50 -6.30 -0.13 -1.49
CA ALA A 50 -5.17 0.79 -1.37
C ALA A 50 -4.61 0.87 0.06
N LEU A 51 -5.48 0.83 1.07
CA LEU A 51 -5.02 0.84 2.47
C LEU A 51 -4.20 -0.41 2.83
N VAL A 52 -4.59 -1.58 2.32
CA VAL A 52 -3.85 -2.82 2.55
C VAL A 52 -2.46 -2.72 1.94
N THR A 53 -2.34 -2.14 0.74
CA THR A 53 -1.05 -1.88 0.11
C THR A 53 -0.16 -0.98 0.95
N LEU A 54 -0.72 0.12 1.48
CA LEU A 54 0.02 1.06 2.34
C LEU A 54 0.45 0.42 3.66
N LEU A 55 -0.39 -0.43 4.26
CA LEU A 55 -0.04 -1.20 5.46
C LEU A 55 1.14 -2.15 5.18
N THR A 56 1.08 -2.93 4.09
CA THR A 56 2.18 -3.81 3.69
C THR A 56 3.48 -3.04 3.43
N ALA A 57 3.39 -1.86 2.81
CA ALA A 57 4.56 -1.00 2.62
C ALA A 57 5.14 -0.52 3.95
N ALA A 58 4.29 -0.15 4.92
CA ALA A 58 4.74 0.25 6.26
C ALA A 58 5.38 -0.92 7.01
N GLU A 59 4.83 -2.13 6.92
CA GLU A 59 5.43 -3.35 7.49
C GLU A 59 6.82 -3.62 6.90
N HIS A 60 6.99 -3.41 5.58
CA HIS A 60 8.29 -3.56 4.92
C HIS A 60 9.32 -2.53 5.40
N GLU A 61 8.93 -1.26 5.54
CA GLU A 61 9.82 -0.20 6.06
C GLU A 61 10.23 -0.44 7.52
N ILE A 62 9.31 -0.94 8.36
CA ILE A 62 9.59 -1.25 9.77
C ILE A 62 10.32 -2.60 9.93
N GLY A 63 10.12 -3.54 9.00
CA GLY A 63 10.67 -4.89 9.04
C GLY A 63 9.92 -5.87 9.94
N LEU A 64 8.69 -5.53 10.36
CA LEU A 64 7.83 -6.38 11.21
C LEU A 64 6.36 -6.30 10.79
N PRO A 65 5.58 -7.37 10.97
CA PRO A 65 4.13 -7.30 10.86
C PRO A 65 3.52 -6.31 11.84
N CYS A 66 2.46 -5.59 11.45
CA CYS A 66 1.79 -4.56 12.26
C CYS A 66 1.40 -5.03 13.66
N ALA A 67 0.96 -6.28 13.79
CA ALA A 67 0.56 -6.88 15.05
C ALA A 67 1.75 -7.09 16.02
N GLU A 68 2.94 -7.33 15.49
CA GLU A 68 4.17 -7.64 16.25
C GLU A 68 4.97 -6.39 16.64
N MET A 69 4.65 -5.25 16.04
CA MET A 69 5.32 -3.98 16.34
C MET A 69 5.12 -3.57 17.81
N ASP A 70 6.20 -3.05 18.42
CA ASP A 70 6.11 -2.39 19.70
C ASP A 70 5.43 -1.01 19.59
N ARG A 71 5.25 -0.34 20.73
CA ARG A 71 4.60 0.98 20.76
C ARG A 71 5.31 2.02 19.90
N SER A 72 6.64 2.08 19.92
CA SER A 72 7.40 3.08 19.19
C SER A 72 7.32 2.81 17.69
N GLN A 73 7.43 1.55 17.29
CA GLN A 73 7.31 1.13 15.90
C GLN A 73 5.91 1.42 15.36
N LYS A 74 4.85 1.19 16.15
CA LYS A 74 3.47 1.55 15.75
C LYS A 74 3.28 3.05 15.56
N GLN A 75 3.97 3.88 16.34
CA GLN A 75 3.95 5.34 16.16
C GLN A 75 4.60 5.74 14.83
N VAL A 76 5.77 5.16 14.50
CA VAL A 76 6.45 5.40 13.22
C VAL A 76 5.57 4.91 12.06
N ALA A 77 4.99 3.72 12.16
CA ALA A 77 4.08 3.19 11.13
C ALA A 77 2.89 4.12 10.87
N VAL A 78 2.24 4.64 11.92
CA VAL A 78 1.14 5.61 11.76
C VAL A 78 1.61 6.91 11.11
N ALA A 79 2.82 7.40 11.44
CA ALA A 79 3.39 8.59 10.81
C ALA A 79 3.63 8.39 9.30
N LEU A 80 4.24 7.26 8.90
CA LEU A 80 4.45 6.91 7.50
C LEU A 80 3.13 6.79 6.74
N LEU A 81 2.15 6.09 7.32
CA LEU A 81 0.82 5.95 6.72
C LEU A 81 0.13 7.32 6.55
N ASN A 82 0.34 8.25 7.48
CA ASN A 82 -0.17 9.61 7.37
C ASN A 82 0.50 10.39 6.23
N GLU A 83 1.83 10.32 6.13
CA GLU A 83 2.59 10.93 5.04
C GLU A 83 2.16 10.41 3.67
N TRP A 84 1.89 9.10 3.55
CA TRP A 84 1.40 8.48 2.33
C TRP A 84 -0.10 8.70 2.08
N GLY A 85 -0.78 9.48 2.93
CA GLY A 85 -2.17 9.86 2.75
C GLY A 85 -3.18 8.74 3.06
N ALA A 86 -2.79 7.68 3.78
CA ALA A 86 -3.67 6.56 4.12
C ALA A 86 -4.95 7.02 4.84
N PHE A 87 -4.85 8.04 5.69
CA PHE A 87 -5.98 8.54 6.47
C PHE A 87 -6.99 9.40 5.68
N THR A 88 -6.72 9.66 4.41
CA THR A 88 -7.73 10.24 3.48
C THR A 88 -8.75 9.20 3.01
N LEU A 89 -8.43 7.91 3.16
CA LEU A 89 -9.30 6.81 2.77
C LEU A 89 -10.43 6.62 3.79
N ARG A 90 -11.62 6.28 3.30
CA ARG A 90 -12.79 6.01 4.13
C ARG A 90 -12.51 4.81 5.04
N LYS A 91 -12.82 4.93 6.34
CA LYS A 91 -12.60 3.91 7.39
C LYS A 91 -11.14 3.55 7.71
N SER A 92 -10.18 4.30 7.16
CA SER A 92 -8.75 4.08 7.40
C SER A 92 -8.35 3.95 8.87
N VAL A 93 -8.89 4.80 9.74
CA VAL A 93 -8.59 4.75 11.19
C VAL A 93 -9.06 3.43 11.82
N GLU A 94 -10.19 2.89 11.38
CA GLU A 94 -10.73 1.63 11.90
C GLU A 94 -9.86 0.45 11.48
N ASP A 95 -9.54 0.39 10.18
CA ASP A 95 -8.76 -0.69 9.60
C ASP A 95 -7.29 -0.67 10.10
N VAL A 96 -6.69 0.52 10.25
CA VAL A 96 -5.33 0.68 10.81
C VAL A 96 -5.29 0.29 12.29
N ALA A 97 -6.32 0.67 13.06
CA ALA A 97 -6.42 0.28 14.46
C ALA A 97 -6.50 -1.24 14.61
N GLU A 98 -7.30 -1.90 13.76
CA GLU A 98 -7.39 -3.36 13.70
C GLU A 98 -6.04 -3.99 13.34
N ALA A 99 -5.37 -3.54 12.27
CA ALA A 99 -4.09 -4.08 11.83
C ALA A 99 -2.98 -3.96 12.90
N LEU A 100 -2.92 -2.83 13.60
CA LEU A 100 -1.94 -2.59 14.67
C LEU A 100 -2.36 -3.23 16.01
N GLY A 101 -3.57 -3.77 16.12
CA GLY A 101 -4.09 -4.32 17.37
C GLY A 101 -4.24 -3.26 18.48
N VAL A 102 -4.65 -2.06 18.13
CA VAL A 102 -4.84 -0.93 19.06
C VAL A 102 -6.25 -0.33 18.92
N SER A 103 -6.61 0.61 19.80
CA SER A 103 -7.89 1.31 19.69
C SER A 103 -7.81 2.44 18.66
N ARG A 104 -8.96 2.85 18.08
CA ARG A 104 -9.06 4.06 17.26
C ARG A 104 -8.54 5.31 17.98
N PHE A 105 -8.83 5.41 19.29
CA PHE A 105 -8.31 6.47 20.14
C PHE A 105 -6.77 6.50 20.17
N THR A 106 -6.14 5.32 20.20
CA THR A 106 -4.68 5.20 20.14
C THR A 106 -4.12 5.67 18.81
N VAL A 107 -4.79 5.36 17.69
CA VAL A 107 -4.39 5.86 16.36
C VAL A 107 -4.47 7.38 16.30
N TYR A 108 -5.56 7.99 16.77
CA TYR A 108 -5.66 9.45 16.85
C TYR A 108 -4.53 10.07 17.69
N ASN A 109 -4.20 9.47 18.84
CA ASN A 109 -3.08 9.95 19.66
C ASN A 109 -1.73 9.87 18.92
N TYR A 110 -1.51 8.86 18.09
CA TYR A 110 -0.30 8.74 17.29
C TYR A 110 -0.26 9.78 16.16
N LEU A 111 -1.40 10.07 15.53
CA LEU A 111 -1.53 11.13 14.53
C LEU A 111 -1.23 12.51 15.10
N GLU A 112 -1.84 12.86 16.23
CA GLU A 112 -1.58 14.13 16.92
C GLU A 112 -0.10 14.30 17.25
N ARG A 113 0.57 13.20 17.64
CA ARG A 113 2.01 13.22 17.91
C ARG A 113 2.84 13.39 16.65
N ALA A 114 2.51 12.69 15.57
CA ALA A 114 3.22 12.81 14.30
C ALA A 114 3.10 14.23 13.72
N GLU A 115 1.96 14.89 13.88
CA GLU A 115 1.75 16.29 13.46
C GLU A 115 2.51 17.30 14.34
N ALA A 116 2.75 16.97 15.61
CA ALA A 116 3.51 17.83 16.52
C ALA A 116 5.04 17.73 16.33
N ASP A 117 5.51 16.61 15.77
CA ASP A 117 6.94 16.33 15.54
C ASP A 117 7.43 16.78 14.13
N GLY A 118 6.51 17.24 13.25
CA GLY A 118 6.80 17.73 11.89
C GLY A 118 6.78 19.25 11.75
#